data_AF-A0A9E1YRX8-F1
#
_entry.id   AF-A0A9E1YRX8-F1
#
_cell.length_a   1.000
_cell.length_b   1.000
_cell.length_c   1.000
_cell.angle_alpha   90.00
_cell.angle_beta   90.00
_cell.angle_gamma   90.00
#
_symmetry.space_group_name_H-M   'P 1'
#
loop_
_entity.id
_entity.type
_entity.pdbx_description
1 polymer ?
#
loop_
_entity_poly.entity_id
_entity_poly.type
_entity_poly.pdbx_seq_one_letter_code
_entity_poly.pdbx_strand_id
1 'polypeptide(L)'
;LAAEVLAEERRKFEEEVIALQREVRERQQGMEQAYAEAIATVRENVIAILQNLVEQRGIDVVLPRSGYLVANRELDLTDEILGELNQVLPSLTLDLP
;
A
#
# COMPACT_ATOMS: atom_id res chain seq x y z
N LEU A 1 -7.00 53.50 5.51
CA LEU A 1 -6.20 52.79 6.52
C LEU A 1 -6.90 51.57 7.14
N ALA A 2 -7.97 51.66 7.93
CA ALA A 2 -8.56 50.46 8.57
C ALA A 2 -9.09 49.39 7.57
N ALA A 3 -9.75 49.82 6.49
CA ALA A 3 -10.28 48.91 5.46
C ALA A 3 -9.18 48.29 4.58
N GLU A 4 -8.06 49.00 4.37
CA GLU A 4 -6.93 48.53 3.55
C GLU A 4 -6.11 47.48 4.31
N VAL A 5 -5.84 47.71 5.61
CA VAL A 5 -5.15 46.75 6.47
C VAL A 5 -5.94 45.45 6.61
N LEU A 6 -7.26 45.54 6.81
CA LEU A 6 -8.12 44.36 6.88
C LEU A 6 -8.19 43.59 5.55
N ALA A 7 -8.17 44.30 4.41
CA ALA A 7 -8.14 43.68 3.10
C ALA A 7 -6.80 42.97 2.82
N GLU A 8 -5.70 43.52 3.31
CA GLU A 8 -4.37 42.91 3.20
C GLU A 8 -4.24 41.66 4.08
N GLU A 9 -4.71 41.71 5.34
CA GLU A 9 -4.74 40.55 6.23
C GLU A 9 -5.63 39.43 5.69
N ARG A 10 -6.78 39.75 5.08
CA ARG A 10 -7.63 38.74 4.42
C ARG A 10 -6.91 38.05 3.27
N ARG A 11 -6.19 38.78 2.42
CA ARG A 11 -5.42 38.18 1.32
C ARG A 11 -4.33 37.26 1.84
N LYS A 12 -3.58 37.69 2.86
CA LYS A 12 -2.55 36.86 3.50
C LYS A 12 -3.14 35.58 4.09
N PHE A 13 -4.27 35.68 4.79
CA PHE A 13 -4.97 34.51 5.32
C PHE A 13 -5.47 33.57 4.21
N GLU A 14 -6.03 34.12 3.12
CA GLU A 14 -6.44 33.33 1.95
C GLU A 14 -5.25 32.60 1.31
N GLU A 15 -4.11 33.27 1.16
CA GLU A 15 -2.87 32.67 0.65
C GLU A 15 -2.35 31.55 1.58
N GLU A 16 -2.34 31.78 2.90
CA GLU A 16 -1.93 30.79 3.90
C GLU A 16 -2.85 29.55 3.89
N VAL A 17 -4.16 29.75 3.79
CA VAL A 17 -5.12 28.64 3.71
C VAL A 17 -4.91 27.84 2.42
N ILE A 18 -4.67 28.49 1.29
CA ILE A 18 -4.39 27.80 0.02
C ILE A 18 -3.08 27.01 0.12
N ALA A 19 -2.03 27.58 0.71
CA ALA A 19 -0.76 26.92 0.92
C ALA A 19 -0.91 25.68 1.83
N LEU A 20 -1.61 25.82 2.96
CA LEU A 20 -1.88 24.72 3.88
C LEU A 20 -2.70 23.61 3.22
N GLN A 21 -3.76 23.96 2.48
CA GLN A 21 -4.55 22.98 1.74
C GLN A 21 -3.72 22.22 0.71
N ARG A 22 -2.77 22.90 0.06
CA ARG A 22 -1.85 22.26 -0.89
C ARG A 22 -0.90 21.30 -0.18
N GLU A 23 -0.28 21.73 0.91
CA GLU A 23 0.64 20.90 1.70
C GLU A 23 -0.04 19.63 2.23
N VAL A 24 -1.27 19.76 2.74
CA VAL A 24 -2.07 18.60 3.20
C VAL A 24 -2.37 17.64 2.04
N ARG A 25 -2.73 18.15 0.86
CA ARG A 25 -2.96 17.30 -0.32
C ARG A 25 -1.69 16.59 -0.79
N GLU A 26 -0.56 17.29 -0.84
CA GLU A 26 0.72 16.70 -1.23
C GLU A 26 1.15 15.59 -0.28
N ARG A 27 0.99 15.78 1.05
CA ARG A 27 1.22 14.72 2.03
C ARG A 27 0.27 13.54 1.86
N GLN A 28 -1.01 13.80 1.63
CA GLN A 28 -2.00 12.73 1.42
C GLN A 28 -1.65 11.88 0.19
N GLN A 29 -1.30 12.52 -0.92
CA GLN A 29 -0.87 11.82 -2.14
C GLN A 29 0.41 11.00 -1.91
N GLY A 30 1.38 11.58 -1.19
CA GLY A 30 2.61 10.87 -0.82
C GLY A 30 2.35 9.62 0.02
N MET A 31 1.44 9.69 0.99
CA MET A 31 1.03 8.55 1.80
C MET A 31 0.34 7.46 0.96
N GLU A 32 -0.56 7.85 0.06
CA GLU A 32 -1.24 6.93 -0.85
C GLU A 32 -0.25 6.21 -1.76
N GLN A 33 0.74 6.94 -2.29
CA GLN A 33 1.78 6.36 -3.14
C GLN A 33 2.67 5.38 -2.37
N ALA A 34 3.17 5.77 -1.20
CA ALA A 34 4.00 4.90 -0.36
C ALA A 34 3.25 3.62 0.03
N TYR A 35 1.95 3.73 0.33
CA TYR A 35 1.11 2.57 0.61
C TYR A 35 0.94 1.66 -0.62
N ALA A 36 0.71 2.24 -1.81
CA ALA A 36 0.58 1.46 -3.04
C ALA A 36 1.87 0.71 -3.40
N GLU A 37 3.03 1.35 -3.27
CA GLU A 37 4.34 0.74 -3.46
C GLU A 37 4.58 -0.40 -2.47
N ALA A 38 4.22 -0.19 -1.22
CA ALA A 38 4.35 -1.22 -0.19
C ALA A 38 3.51 -2.48 -0.47
N ILE A 39 2.25 -2.29 -0.88
CA ILE A 39 1.39 -3.40 -1.26
C ILE A 39 1.93 -4.12 -2.52
N ALA A 40 2.55 -3.38 -3.44
CA ALA A 40 3.21 -3.99 -4.60
C ALA A 40 4.39 -4.87 -4.15
N THR A 41 5.27 -4.38 -3.28
CA THR A 41 6.39 -5.18 -2.73
C THR A 41 5.91 -6.44 -2.02
N VAL A 42 4.86 -6.34 -1.19
CA VAL A 42 4.27 -7.53 -0.54
C VAL A 42 3.78 -8.54 -1.57
N ARG A 43 3.09 -8.08 -2.62
CA ARG A 43 2.58 -8.95 -3.69
C ARG A 43 3.71 -9.63 -4.46
N GLU A 44 4.78 -8.91 -4.77
CA GLU A 44 5.95 -9.47 -5.47
C GLU A 44 6.61 -10.59 -4.65
N ASN A 45 6.77 -10.39 -3.35
CA ASN A 45 7.31 -11.42 -2.46
C ASN A 45 6.41 -12.66 -2.40
N VAL A 46 5.09 -12.47 -2.30
CA VAL A 46 4.12 -13.59 -2.33
C VAL A 46 4.22 -14.36 -3.66
N ILE A 47 4.35 -13.68 -4.79
CA ILE A 47 4.49 -14.33 -6.10
C ILE A 47 5.81 -15.11 -6.19
N ALA A 48 6.92 -14.57 -5.67
CA ALA A 48 8.20 -15.27 -5.66
C ALA A 48 8.14 -16.54 -4.79
N ILE A 49 7.53 -16.45 -3.61
CA ILE A 49 7.29 -17.61 -2.72
C ILE A 49 6.42 -18.64 -3.44
N LEU A 50 5.33 -18.22 -4.08
CA LEU A 50 4.45 -19.10 -4.85
C LEU A 50 5.20 -19.84 -5.96
N GLN A 51 6.03 -19.15 -6.74
CA GLN A 51 6.81 -19.78 -7.81
C GLN A 51 7.73 -20.87 -7.27
N ASN A 52 8.45 -20.58 -6.17
CA ASN A 52 9.31 -21.56 -5.52
C ASN A 52 8.51 -22.78 -5.04
N LEU A 53 7.35 -22.56 -4.42
CA LEU A 53 6.52 -23.64 -3.87
C LEU A 53 5.95 -24.54 -4.96
N VAL A 54 5.51 -23.93 -6.06
CA VAL A 54 4.93 -24.59 -7.23
C VAL A 54 5.99 -25.47 -7.92
N GLU A 55 7.21 -24.98 -8.09
CA GLU A 55 8.34 -25.75 -8.63
C GLU A 55 8.72 -26.93 -7.72
N GLN A 56 8.80 -26.72 -6.40
CA GLN A 56 9.19 -27.77 -5.46
C GLN A 56 8.17 -28.90 -5.36
N ARG A 57 6.88 -28.58 -5.45
CA ARG A 57 5.78 -29.54 -5.28
C ARG A 57 5.26 -30.11 -6.60
N GLY A 58 5.76 -29.64 -7.74
CA GLY A 58 5.26 -30.03 -9.06
C GLY A 58 3.79 -29.65 -9.25
N ILE A 59 3.39 -28.47 -8.75
CA ILE A 59 2.05 -27.93 -8.96
C ILE A 59 2.05 -27.23 -10.31
N ASP A 60 1.03 -27.42 -11.14
CA ASP A 60 0.96 -26.77 -12.45
C ASP A 60 0.11 -25.49 -12.44
N VAL A 61 -0.88 -25.41 -11.54
CA VAL A 61 -1.87 -24.32 -11.50
C VAL A 61 -2.25 -23.99 -10.06
N VAL A 62 -2.25 -22.69 -9.74
CA VAL A 62 -2.77 -22.13 -8.48
C VAL A 62 -4.04 -21.33 -8.78
N LEU A 63 -5.10 -21.57 -8.02
CA LEU A 63 -6.39 -20.91 -8.19
C LEU A 63 -6.69 -19.98 -7.01
N PRO A 64 -7.17 -18.75 -7.25
CA PRO A 64 -7.54 -17.85 -6.18
C PRO A 64 -8.79 -18.36 -5.44
N ARG A 65 -8.83 -18.18 -4.11
CA ARG A 65 -9.94 -18.63 -3.26
C ARG A 65 -11.30 -18.08 -3.69
N SER A 66 -11.32 -16.87 -4.25
CA SER A 66 -12.54 -16.23 -4.77
C SER A 66 -13.14 -16.92 -6.01
N GLY A 67 -12.37 -17.78 -6.68
CA GLY A 67 -12.77 -18.46 -7.91
C GLY A 67 -13.52 -19.78 -7.71
N TYR A 68 -13.66 -20.26 -6.47
CA TYR A 68 -14.28 -21.56 -6.20
C TYR A 68 -15.04 -21.60 -4.87
N LEU A 69 -16.09 -22.43 -4.80
CA LEU A 69 -16.96 -22.55 -3.62
C LEU A 69 -16.42 -23.53 -2.57
N VAL A 70 -15.74 -24.59 -3.02
CA VAL A 70 -15.22 -25.66 -2.16
C VAL A 70 -13.86 -26.09 -2.67
N ALA A 71 -12.89 -26.20 -1.77
CA ALA A 71 -11.62 -26.90 -2.00
C ALA A 71 -11.22 -27.67 -0.73
N ASN A 72 -10.44 -28.74 -0.91
CA ASN A 72 -9.84 -29.46 0.21
C ASN A 72 -8.87 -28.51 0.94
N ARG A 73 -8.92 -28.47 2.28
CA ARG A 73 -8.00 -27.68 3.12
C ARG A 73 -6.54 -28.08 2.90
N GLU A 74 -6.26 -29.33 2.55
CA GLU A 74 -4.89 -29.80 2.27
C GLU A 74 -4.30 -29.17 0.98
N LEU A 75 -5.14 -28.61 0.12
CA LEU A 75 -4.73 -27.89 -1.10
C LEU A 75 -4.58 -26.38 -0.86
N ASP A 76 -4.91 -25.89 0.36
CA ASP A 76 -4.80 -24.48 0.70
C ASP A 76 -3.35 -24.17 1.10
N LEU A 77 -2.67 -23.41 0.25
CA LEU A 77 -1.27 -23.02 0.44
C LEU A 77 -1.15 -21.71 1.24
N THR A 78 -2.26 -21.08 1.60
CA THR A 78 -2.27 -19.72 2.17
C THR A 78 -1.44 -19.64 3.45
N ASP A 79 -1.61 -20.58 4.38
CA ASP A 79 -0.90 -20.56 5.67
C ASP A 79 0.62 -20.76 5.50
N GLU A 80 1.03 -21.60 4.54
CA GLU A 80 2.44 -21.84 4.23
C GLU A 80 3.08 -20.61 3.60
N ILE A 81 2.42 -20.00 2.62
CA ILE A 81 2.87 -18.77 1.96
C ILE A 81 2.98 -17.63 2.97
N LEU A 82 2.01 -17.48 3.88
CA LEU A 82 2.07 -16.48 4.95
C LEU A 82 3.23 -16.76 5.91
N GLY A 83 3.51 -18.02 6.21
CA GLY A 83 4.66 -18.44 7.00
C GLY A 83 6.00 -18.03 6.37
N GLU A 84 6.18 -18.30 5.08
CA GLU A 84 7.39 -17.89 4.35
C GLU A 84 7.47 -16.37 4.19
N LEU A 85 6.35 -15.70 3.90
CA LEU A 85 6.31 -14.25 3.75
C LEU A 85 6.78 -13.55 5.04
N ASN A 86 6.33 -14.03 6.21
CA ASN A 86 6.76 -13.50 7.49
C ASN A 86 8.26 -13.69 7.77
N GLN A 87 8.90 -14.69 7.15
CA GLN A 87 10.34 -14.90 7.28
C GLN A 87 11.13 -14.00 6.33
N VAL A 88 10.66 -13.84 5.09
CA VAL A 88 11.33 -13.06 4.05
C VAL A 88 11.13 -11.56 4.24
N LEU A 89 9.92 -11.15 4.64
CA LEU A 89 9.53 -9.75 4.82
C LEU A 89 8.81 -9.56 6.17
N PRO A 90 9.52 -9.64 7.31
CA PRO A 90 8.93 -9.49 8.64
C PRO A 90 8.45 -8.06 8.92
N SER A 91 9.07 -7.07 8.27
CA SER A 91 8.73 -5.66 8.40
C SER A 91 8.98 -4.95 7.07
N LEU A 92 8.13 -3.98 6.75
CA LEU A 92 8.29 -3.12 5.59
C LEU A 92 8.23 -1.66 6.07
N THR A 93 9.30 -0.93 5.83
CA THR A 93 9.38 0.50 6.14
C THR A 93 8.74 1.29 5.01
N LEU A 94 7.83 2.20 5.36
CA LEU A 94 7.23 3.14 4.40
C LEU A 94 8.01 4.43 4.41
N ASP A 95 8.59 4.80 3.28
CA ASP A 95 9.20 6.12 3.09
C ASP A 95 8.09 7.13 2.78
N LEU A 96 7.63 7.82 3.82
CA LEU A 96 6.62 8.87 3.73
C LEU A 96 7.31 10.19 3.36
N PRO A 97 6.86 10.91 2.32
CA PRO A 97 7.37 12.23 1.97
C PRO A 97 6.89 13.34 2.92
#